data_AF-A0A921MLH6-F1
#
_entry.id   AF-A0A921MLH6-F1
#
_cell.length_a   1.000
_cell.length_b   1.000
_cell.length_c   1.000
_cell.angle_alpha   90.00
_cell.angle_beta   90.00
_cell.angle_gamma   90.00
#
_symmetry.space_group_name_H-M   'P 1'
#
loop_
_entity.id
_entity.type
_entity.pdbx_description
1 polymer ?
#
loop_
_entity_poly.entity_id
_entity_poly.type
_entity_poly.pdbx_seq_one_letter_code
_entity_poly.pdbx_strand_id
1 'polypeptide(L)'
;MKIICQIAIIFTICWISQIVEAVLPFPFPASVIGMVLLLILLLVRALKVDHIREKSDFLLSNMAFFFIPAGVSIINYFDILAGSLVPLLIICLVSTLLTFAVTAWAVQLTRYLMDRRKK
;
A
#
# COMPACT_ATOMS: atom_id res chain seq x y z
N MET A 1 15.69 -5.96 24.79
CA MET A 1 15.33 -4.60 24.32
C MET A 1 15.28 -4.45 22.79
N LYS A 2 15.42 -5.54 21.99
CA LYS A 2 15.39 -5.44 20.52
C LYS A 2 14.01 -5.07 19.96
N ILE A 3 12.93 -5.52 20.61
CA ILE A 3 11.53 -5.35 20.17
C ILE A 3 11.13 -3.88 20.03
N ILE A 4 11.36 -3.09 21.08
CA ILE A 4 11.01 -1.67 21.11
C ILE A 4 11.79 -0.92 20.03
N CYS A 5 13.07 -1.27 19.82
CA CYS A 5 13.86 -0.67 18.74
C CYS A 5 13.32 -1.00 17.34
N GLN A 6 12.94 -2.26 17.05
CA GLN A 6 12.40 -2.61 15.72
C GLN A 6 11.10 -1.85 15.43
N ILE A 7 10.21 -1.81 16.41
CA ILE A 7 8.94 -1.09 16.32
C ILE A 7 9.20 0.40 16.18
N ALA A 8 10.08 0.98 17.00
CA ALA A 8 10.45 2.39 16.93
C ALA A 8 10.98 2.77 15.56
N ILE A 9 11.81 1.92 14.93
CA ILE A 9 12.31 2.16 13.56
C ILE A 9 11.15 2.27 12.57
N ILE A 10 10.22 1.30 12.56
CA ILE A 10 9.05 1.33 11.67
C ILE A 10 8.23 2.61 11.90
N PHE A 11 7.92 2.93 13.16
CA PHE A 11 7.14 4.12 13.50
C PHE A 11 7.86 5.43 13.14
N THR A 12 9.18 5.51 13.32
CA THR A 12 9.95 6.69 12.88
C THR A 12 9.91 6.86 11.36
N ILE A 13 10.00 5.78 10.60
CA ILE A 13 9.87 5.84 9.13
C ILE A 13 8.46 6.31 8.76
N CYS A 14 7.41 5.76 9.39
CA CYS A 14 6.03 6.22 9.18
C CYS A 14 5.86 7.71 9.49
N TRP A 15 6.43 8.19 10.59
CA TRP A 15 6.33 9.58 10.99
C TRP A 15 7.09 10.52 10.03
N ILE A 16 8.31 10.15 9.64
CA ILE A 16 9.08 10.87 8.61
C ILE A 16 8.27 10.93 7.30
N SER A 17 7.61 9.85 6.92
CA SER A 17 6.80 9.81 5.70
C SER A 17 5.63 10.79 5.72
N GLN A 18 4.99 10.99 6.88
CA GLN A 18 3.94 12.01 7.04
C GLN A 18 4.50 13.44 6.94
N ILE A 19 5.69 13.68 7.49
CA ILE A 19 6.36 14.98 7.36
C ILE A 19 6.68 15.25 5.89
N VAL A 20 7.19 14.25 5.17
CA VAL A 20 7.49 14.38 3.74
C VAL A 20 6.21 14.61 2.93
N GLU A 21 5.12 13.88 3.22
CA GLU A 21 3.80 14.14 2.62
C GLU A 21 3.36 15.59 2.82
N ALA A 22 3.48 16.11 4.05
CA ALA A 22 3.04 17.47 4.37
C ALA A 22 3.85 18.58 3.67
N VAL A 23 5.10 18.30 3.29
CA VAL A 23 5.98 19.24 2.58
C VAL A 23 5.83 19.15 1.06
N LEU A 24 5.33 18.01 0.54
CA LEU A 24 5.15 17.81 -0.89
C LEU A 24 4.01 18.69 -1.44
N PRO A 25 4.20 19.36 -2.60
CA PRO A 25 3.18 20.23 -3.19
C PRO A 25 2.06 19.47 -3.92
N PHE A 26 2.10 18.13 -3.94
CA PHE A 26 1.10 17.29 -4.60
C PHE A 26 0.61 16.17 -3.67
N PRO A 27 -0.65 15.71 -3.81
CA PRO A 27 -1.21 14.67 -2.95
C PRO A 27 -0.52 13.34 -3.24
N PHE A 28 0.33 12.90 -2.32
CA PHE A 28 1.02 11.62 -2.43
C PHE A 28 0.94 10.86 -1.10
N PRO A 29 0.41 9.62 -1.08
CA PRO A 29 0.13 8.95 0.18
C PRO A 29 1.39 8.71 1.01
N ALA A 30 1.40 9.13 2.28
CA ALA A 30 2.51 8.86 3.19
C ALA A 30 2.89 7.38 3.27
N SER A 31 1.92 6.46 3.18
CA SER A 31 2.21 5.02 3.17
C SER A 31 3.13 4.60 2.02
N VAL A 32 2.99 5.21 0.84
CA VAL A 32 3.84 4.91 -0.33
C VAL A 32 5.23 5.49 -0.12
N ILE A 33 5.32 6.72 0.41
CA ILE A 33 6.59 7.36 0.77
C ILE A 33 7.37 6.50 1.76
N GLY A 34 6.71 5.98 2.79
CA GLY A 34 7.33 5.11 3.79
C GLY A 34 7.85 3.80 3.21
N MET A 35 7.12 3.18 2.29
CA MET A 35 7.59 2.00 1.57
C MET A 35 8.85 2.30 0.75
N VAL A 36 8.88 3.44 0.05
CA VAL A 36 10.05 3.87 -0.75
C VAL A 36 11.24 4.20 0.15
N LEU A 37 11.03 4.92 1.25
CA LEU A 37 12.09 5.24 2.22
C LEU A 37 12.71 3.98 2.84
N LEU A 38 11.85 3.03 3.25
CA LEU A 38 12.30 1.75 3.80
C LEU A 38 13.09 0.95 2.76
N LEU A 39 12.64 0.95 1.50
CA LEU A 39 13.39 0.35 0.39
C LEU A 39 14.77 0.99 0.20
N ILE A 40 14.87 2.32 0.21
CA ILE A 40 16.14 3.04 0.09
C ILE A 40 17.08 2.68 1.25
N LEU A 41 16.57 2.65 2.49
CA LEU A 41 17.36 2.27 3.68
C LEU A 41 17.91 0.83 3.58
N LEU A 42 17.13 -0.09 3.02
CA LEU A 42 17.56 -1.47 2.76
C LEU A 42 18.61 -1.53 1.64
N LEU A 43 18.44 -0.76 0.56
CA LEU A 43 19.38 -0.69 -0.56
C LEU A 43 20.74 -0.12 -0.14
N VAL A 44 20.75 0.94 0.67
CA VAL A 44 21.97 1.58 1.21
C VAL A 44 22.62 0.70 2.30
N ARG A 45 21.99 -0.42 2.70
CA ARG A 45 22.43 -1.31 3.79
C ARG A 45 22.57 -0.62 5.15
N ALA A 46 22.03 0.58 5.30
CA ALA A 46 21.93 1.27 6.59
C ALA A 46 21.07 0.47 7.58
N LEU A 47 20.15 -0.33 7.05
CA LEU A 47 19.26 -1.21 7.81
C LEU A 47 19.35 -2.62 7.21
N LYS A 48 19.67 -3.64 8.02
CA LYS A 48 19.57 -5.04 7.56
C LYS A 48 18.17 -5.55 7.82
N VAL A 49 17.66 -6.40 6.93
CA VAL A 49 16.33 -7.01 7.01
C VAL A 49 16.08 -7.64 8.39
N ASP A 50 17.07 -8.34 8.94
CA ASP A 50 16.97 -8.99 10.25
C ASP A 50 16.69 -8.03 11.42
N HIS A 51 16.96 -6.72 11.26
CA HIS A 51 16.73 -5.72 12.30
C HIS A 51 15.25 -5.33 12.43
N ILE A 52 14.41 -5.68 11.46
CA ILE A 52 13.00 -5.27 11.43
C ILE A 52 12.07 -6.47 11.23
N ARG A 53 12.56 -7.52 10.58
CA ARG A 53 11.77 -8.66 10.12
C ARG A 53 10.93 -9.32 11.22
N GLU A 54 11.54 -9.61 12.37
CA GLU A 54 10.85 -10.37 13.43
C GLU A 54 9.59 -9.64 13.95
N LYS A 55 9.64 -8.32 14.12
CA LYS A 55 8.48 -7.55 14.58
C LYS A 55 7.57 -7.10 13.45
N SER A 56 8.09 -6.82 12.25
CA SER A 56 7.26 -6.61 11.07
C SER A 56 6.39 -7.83 10.77
N ASP A 57 6.96 -9.04 10.82
CA ASP A 57 6.22 -10.30 10.59
C ASP A 57 5.17 -10.53 11.69
N PHE A 58 5.48 -10.19 12.94
CA PHE A 58 4.50 -10.24 14.03
C PHE A 58 3.33 -9.26 13.82
N LEU A 59 3.62 -8.02 13.44
CA LEU A 59 2.58 -7.02 13.15
C LEU A 59 1.73 -7.44 11.95
N LEU A 60 2.35 -8.01 10.92
CA LEU A 60 1.67 -8.53 9.73
C LEU A 60 0.79 -9.74 10.07
N SER A 61 1.27 -10.64 10.92
CA SER A 61 0.50 -11.79 11.41
C SER A 61 -0.74 -11.35 12.19
N ASN A 62 -0.65 -10.23 12.90
CA ASN A 62 -1.75 -9.64 13.68
C ASN A 62 -2.45 -8.48 12.95
N MET A 63 -2.31 -8.38 11.63
CA MET A 63 -2.82 -7.24 10.85
C MET A 63 -4.34 -7.02 11.02
N ALA A 64 -5.11 -8.10 11.18
CA ALA A 64 -6.55 -8.04 11.41
C ALA A 64 -6.92 -7.18 12.63
N PHE A 65 -6.12 -7.20 13.70
CA PHE A 65 -6.35 -6.39 14.90
C PHE A 65 -6.31 -4.89 14.58
N PHE A 66 -5.37 -4.46 13.74
CA PHE A 66 -5.23 -3.06 13.31
C PHE A 66 -6.34 -2.60 12.37
N PHE A 67 -7.06 -3.53 11.72
CA PHE A 67 -8.21 -3.21 10.89
C PHE A 67 -9.51 -3.02 11.68
N ILE A 68 -9.61 -3.53 12.91
CA ILE A 68 -10.82 -3.40 13.73
C ILE A 68 -11.18 -1.92 13.96
N PRO A 69 -10.27 -1.03 14.42
CA PRO A 69 -10.60 0.39 14.60
C PRO A 69 -11.02 1.09 13.31
N ALA A 70 -10.37 0.76 12.18
CA ALA A 70 -10.73 1.29 10.87
C ALA A 70 -12.15 0.83 10.46
N GLY A 71 -12.47 -0.44 10.67
CA GLY A 71 -13.80 -0.99 10.42
C GLY A 71 -14.89 -0.36 11.30
N VAL A 72 -14.63 -0.23 12.60
CA VAL A 72 -15.56 0.42 13.53
C VAL A 72 -15.81 1.88 13.14
N SER A 73 -14.79 2.58 12.65
CA SER A 73 -14.95 3.96 12.16
C SER A 73 -15.93 4.06 10.98
N ILE A 74 -15.96 3.05 10.10
CA ILE A 74 -16.87 2.98 8.95
C ILE A 74 -18.33 2.76 9.38
N ILE A 75 -18.58 2.09 10.51
CA ILE A 75 -19.95 1.85 11.02
C ILE A 75 -20.69 3.17 11.28
N ASN A 76 -19.99 4.26 11.63
CA ASN A 76 -20.60 5.58 11.77
C ASN A 76 -21.25 6.12 10.48
N TYR A 77 -20.87 5.58 9.32
CA TYR A 77 -21.39 5.94 8.01
C TYR A 77 -22.21 4.80 7.38
N PHE A 78 -22.62 3.82 8.18
CA PHE A 78 -23.26 2.59 7.70
C PHE A 78 -24.56 2.86 6.93
N ASP A 79 -25.37 3.82 7.35
CA ASP A 79 -26.64 4.15 6.67
C ASP A 79 -26.43 4.64 5.23
N ILE A 80 -25.41 5.47 5.02
CA ILE A 80 -25.04 6.00 3.69
C ILE A 80 -24.48 4.89 2.82
N LEU A 81 -23.64 4.02 3.41
CA LEU A 81 -23.08 2.86 2.75
C LEU A 81 -24.17 1.86 2.35
N ALA A 82 -25.13 1.61 3.24
CA ALA A 82 -26.21 0.66 3.03
C ALA A 82 -27.11 1.07 1.87
N GLY A 83 -27.42 2.36 1.74
CA GLY A 83 -28.18 2.91 0.61
C GLY A 83 -27.45 2.80 -0.73
N SER A 84 -26.12 2.73 -0.72
CA SER A 84 -25.27 2.71 -1.93
C SER A 84 -24.54 1.37 -2.16
N LEU A 85 -24.87 0.32 -1.40
CA LEU A 85 -24.22 -0.99 -1.47
C LEU A 85 -24.22 -1.59 -2.88
N VAL A 86 -25.37 -1.55 -3.55
CA VAL A 86 -25.54 -2.12 -4.89
C VAL A 86 -24.72 -1.35 -5.94
N PRO A 87 -24.82 -0.01 -6.06
CA PRO A 87 -23.93 0.78 -6.92
C PRO A 87 -22.45 0.54 -6.64
N LEU A 88 -22.02 0.50 -5.36
CA LEU A 88 -20.63 0.28 -4.99
C LEU A 88 -20.11 -1.08 -5.45
N LEU A 89 -20.88 -2.15 -5.25
CA LEU A 89 -20.50 -3.49 -5.70
C LEU A 89 -20.37 -3.56 -7.23
N ILE A 90 -21.31 -2.96 -7.96
CA ILE A 90 -21.26 -2.92 -9.43
C ILE A 90 -20.02 -2.16 -9.89
N ILE A 91 -19.76 -0.97 -9.33
CA ILE A 91 -18.58 -0.17 -9.68
C ILE A 91 -17.31 -0.94 -9.40
N CYS A 92 -17.17 -1.56 -8.22
CA CYS A 92 -16.00 -2.36 -7.86
C CYS A 92 -15.76 -3.53 -8.82
N LEU A 93 -16.79 -4.29 -9.16
CA LEU A 93 -16.64 -5.43 -10.07
C LEU A 93 -16.27 -4.98 -11.49
N VAL A 94 -16.99 -3.99 -12.01
CA VAL A 94 -16.75 -3.46 -13.35
C VAL A 94 -15.37 -2.82 -13.44
N SER A 95 -14.98 -1.98 -12.48
CA SER A 95 -13.66 -1.35 -12.48
C SER A 95 -12.53 -2.37 -12.36
N THR A 96 -12.71 -3.42 -11.57
CA THR A 96 -11.71 -4.48 -11.41
C THR A 96 -11.53 -5.24 -12.72
N LEU A 97 -12.62 -5.71 -13.34
CA LEU A 97 -12.57 -6.40 -14.63
C LEU A 97 -11.98 -5.53 -15.73
N LEU A 98 -12.39 -4.26 -15.79
CA LEU A 98 -11.90 -3.30 -16.78
C LEU A 98 -10.41 -3.04 -16.59
N THR A 99 -9.94 -2.85 -15.35
CA THR A 99 -8.52 -2.64 -15.04
C THR A 99 -7.68 -3.85 -15.47
N PHE A 100 -8.14 -5.07 -15.20
CA PHE A 100 -7.46 -6.28 -15.66
C PHE A 100 -7.46 -6.39 -17.19
N ALA A 101 -8.58 -6.12 -17.86
CA ALA A 101 -8.68 -6.18 -19.31
C ALA A 101 -7.73 -5.18 -19.99
N VAL A 102 -7.72 -3.93 -19.52
CA VAL A 102 -6.82 -2.87 -20.03
C VAL A 102 -5.36 -3.24 -19.78
N THR A 103 -5.02 -3.77 -18.60
CA THR A 103 -3.66 -4.21 -18.29
C THR A 103 -3.21 -5.35 -19.20
N ALA A 104 -4.08 -6.36 -19.39
CA ALA A 104 -3.79 -7.47 -20.29
C ALA A 104 -3.59 -7.00 -21.74
N TRP A 105 -4.43 -6.08 -22.20
CA TRP A 105 -4.33 -5.52 -23.55
C TRP A 105 -3.07 -4.66 -23.73
N ALA A 106 -2.71 -3.84 -22.75
CA ALA A 106 -1.48 -3.06 -22.75
C ALA A 106 -0.24 -3.95 -22.83
N VAL A 107 -0.22 -5.06 -22.09
CA VAL A 107 0.85 -6.06 -22.15
C VAL A 107 0.90 -6.73 -23.53
N GLN A 108 -0.24 -7.16 -24.07
CA GLN A 108 -0.33 -7.76 -25.40
C GLN A 108 0.15 -6.81 -26.50
N LEU A 109 -0.25 -5.54 -26.44
CA LEU A 109 0.18 -4.50 -27.36
C LEU A 109 1.69 -4.30 -27.29
N THR A 110 2.25 -4.21 -26.08
CA THR A 110 3.69 -4.04 -25.87
C THR A 110 4.47 -5.24 -26.44
N ARG A 111 3.98 -6.47 -26.23
CA ARG A 111 4.58 -7.68 -26.80
C ARG A 111 4.52 -7.68 -28.33
N TYR A 112 3.37 -7.34 -28.91
CA TYR A 112 3.19 -7.26 -30.35
C TYR A 112 4.15 -6.24 -31.01
N LEU A 113 4.30 -5.06 -30.40
CA LEU A 113 5.22 -4.04 -30.87
C LEU A 113 6.69 -4.48 -30.78
N MET A 114 7.04 -5.22 -29.73
CA MET A 114 8.41 -5.74 -29.55
C MET A 114 8.75 -6.87 -30.53
N ASP A 115 7.80 -7.76 -30.84
CA ASP A 115 7.97 -8.81 -31.85
C ASP A 115 8.06 -8.23 -33.27
N ARG A 116 7.34 -7.14 -33.57
CA ARG A 116 7.50 -6.40 -34.83
C ARG A 116 8.85 -5.70 -34.98
N ARG A 117 9.54 -5.38 -33.89
CA ARG A 117 10.87 -4.76 -33.90
C ARG A 117 12.02 -5.76 -34.07
N LYS A 118 11.75 -7.06 -33.91
CA LYS A 118 12.72 -8.16 -34.05
C LYS A 118 12.72 -8.81 -35.44
N LYS A 119 11.79 -8.43 -36.32
CA LYS A 119 11.83 -8.71 -37.77
C LYS A 119 12.35 -7.49 -38.50
#